data_AF-F3GFJ7-F1
#
_entry.id   AF-F3GFJ7-F1
#
_cell.length_a   1.000
_cell.length_b   1.000
_cell.length_c   1.000
_cell.angle_alpha   90.00
_cell.angle_beta   90.00
_cell.angle_gamma   90.00
#
_symmetry.space_group_name_H-M   'P 1'
#
loop_
_entity.id
_entity.type
_entity.pdbx_description
1 polymer ?
#
loop_
_entity_poly.entity_id
_entity_poly.type
_entity_poly.pdbx_seq_one_letter_code
_entity_poly.pdbx_strand_id
1 'polypeptide(L)'
;MQTLDYRNFEYKGFHSMGACYVRVRIKDDGSLVCLIAQLRDYNGTSVTNVIEDIMYGVVKRLDSEKALPKALSSMDKILERSVWIERYAPGLGISPDGSWAIVTLAEGKPDWTHASFESVVAHCGVEPDFLALTEEDLRHKK
;
A
#
# COMPACT_ATOMS: atom_id res chain seq x y z
N MET A 1 4.82 -9.16 -15.93
CA MET A 1 4.48 -8.40 -14.71
C MET A 1 5.74 -8.00 -13.97
N GLN A 2 5.75 -6.83 -13.32
CA GLN A 2 6.89 -6.33 -12.52
C GLN A 2 6.46 -6.12 -11.06
N THR A 3 7.31 -6.49 -10.11
CA THR A 3 7.10 -6.22 -8.67
C THR A 3 8.19 -5.29 -8.17
N LEU A 4 7.81 -4.30 -7.36
CA LEU A 4 8.70 -3.35 -6.71
C LEU A 4 8.40 -3.33 -5.21
N ASP A 5 9.44 -3.45 -4.39
CA ASP A 5 9.35 -3.47 -2.93
C ASP A 5 10.10 -2.28 -2.33
N TYR A 6 9.43 -1.50 -1.49
CA TYR A 6 9.97 -0.36 -0.75
C TYR A 6 9.84 -0.64 0.75
N ARG A 7 10.89 -1.22 1.35
CA ARG A 7 10.85 -1.71 2.73
C ARG A 7 10.74 -0.63 3.81
N ASN A 8 11.22 0.59 3.54
CA ASN A 8 11.07 1.75 4.42
C ASN A 8 10.62 2.94 3.57
N PHE A 9 9.43 2.82 2.98
CA PHE A 9 8.83 3.90 2.23
C PHE A 9 8.49 5.05 3.17
N GLU A 10 9.23 6.17 3.04
CA GLU A 10 9.07 7.33 3.90
C GLU A 10 7.89 8.22 3.48
N TYR A 11 7.15 8.71 4.47
CA TYR A 11 6.06 9.65 4.29
C TYR A 11 6.07 10.71 5.41
N LYS A 12 5.36 11.82 5.18
CA LYS A 12 5.24 12.88 6.19
C LYS A 12 4.16 12.48 7.20
N GLY A 13 4.57 12.13 8.42
CA GLY A 13 3.65 11.94 9.55
C GLY A 13 3.27 13.27 10.21
N PHE A 14 2.44 13.20 11.26
CA PHE A 14 1.94 14.38 11.97
C PHE A 14 3.03 15.16 12.73
N HIS A 15 4.03 14.47 13.27
CA HIS A 15 5.09 15.08 14.09
C HIS A 15 6.51 14.77 13.61
N SER A 16 6.68 13.75 12.79
CA SER A 16 7.96 13.33 12.25
C SER A 16 7.75 12.62 10.91
N MET A 17 8.84 12.35 10.20
CA MET A 17 8.80 11.39 9.11
C MET A 17 8.33 10.03 9.64
N GLY A 18 7.47 9.38 8.88
CA GLY A 18 7.04 8.01 9.08
C GLY A 18 7.58 7.08 8.01
N ALA A 19 7.45 5.79 8.27
CA ALA A 19 7.88 4.75 7.34
C ALA A 19 6.87 3.61 7.33
N CYS A 20 6.63 3.07 6.15
CA CYS A 20 5.82 1.87 5.93
C CYS A 20 6.53 0.93 4.98
N TYR A 21 6.01 -0.28 4.88
CA TYR A 21 6.34 -1.17 3.78
C TYR A 21 5.37 -0.90 2.62
N VAL A 22 5.89 -0.77 1.40
CA VAL A 22 5.07 -0.71 0.18
C VAL A 22 5.54 -1.78 -0.79
N ARG A 23 4.61 -2.54 -1.36
CA ARG A 23 4.85 -3.42 -2.50
C ARG A 23 3.89 -3.08 -3.63
N VAL A 24 4.42 -2.92 -4.83
CA VAL A 24 3.65 -2.58 -6.04
C VAL A 24 3.81 -3.69 -7.07
N ARG A 25 2.68 -4.21 -7.57
CA ARG A 25 2.61 -5.02 -8.79
C ARG A 25 2.14 -4.15 -9.94
N ILE A 26 2.94 -4.11 -11.00
CA ILE A 26 2.53 -3.59 -12.31
C ILE A 26 2.15 -4.80 -13.17
N LYS A 27 0.87 -4.90 -13.51
CA LYS A 27 0.35 -5.99 -14.35
C LYS A 27 0.64 -5.72 -15.83
N ASP A 28 0.50 -6.75 -16.67
CA ASP A 28 0.82 -6.65 -18.10
C ASP A 28 -0.13 -5.71 -18.86
N ASP A 29 -1.36 -5.52 -18.35
CA ASP A 29 -2.32 -4.54 -18.88
C ASP A 29 -2.04 -3.09 -18.41
N GLY A 30 -1.03 -2.90 -17.56
CA GLY A 30 -0.65 -1.62 -16.97
C GLY A 30 -1.47 -1.20 -15.73
N SER A 31 -2.37 -2.05 -15.22
CA SER A 31 -3.02 -1.81 -13.92
C SER A 31 -2.06 -2.06 -12.76
N LEU A 32 -2.37 -1.45 -11.60
CA LEU A 32 -1.53 -1.54 -10.40
C LEU A 32 -2.24 -2.30 -9.27
N VAL A 33 -1.45 -3.00 -8.46
CA VAL A 33 -1.87 -3.45 -7.12
C VAL A 33 -0.83 -2.99 -6.13
N CYS A 34 -1.24 -2.20 -5.14
CA CYS A 34 -0.37 -1.56 -4.18
C CYS A 34 -0.73 -2.05 -2.77
N LEU A 35 0.19 -2.75 -2.13
CA LEU A 35 0.10 -3.18 -0.74
C LEU A 35 0.89 -2.20 0.13
N ILE A 36 0.21 -1.57 1.09
CA ILE A 36 0.78 -0.66 2.07
C ILE A 36 0.63 -1.33 3.44
N ALA A 37 1.76 -1.61 4.10
CA ALA A 37 1.76 -2.31 5.37
C ALA A 37 2.43 -1.51 6.48
N GLN A 38 1.80 -1.52 7.65
CA GLN A 38 2.36 -0.97 8.87
C GLN A 38 3.59 -1.79 9.29
N LEU A 39 4.70 -1.11 9.59
CA LEU A 39 5.92 -1.75 10.09
C LEU A 39 5.78 -2.14 11.57
N ARG A 40 6.45 -3.22 11.97
CA ARG A 40 6.65 -3.59 13.38
C ARG A 40 7.61 -2.64 14.08
N ASP A 41 7.43 -2.49 15.39
CA ASP A 41 8.26 -1.66 16.28
C ASP A 41 8.39 -0.19 15.83
N TYR A 42 7.45 0.26 15.01
CA TYR A 42 7.30 1.64 14.58
C TYR A 42 6.21 2.32 15.42
N ASN A 43 6.57 3.43 16.08
CA ASN A 43 5.70 4.17 17.01
C ASN A 43 5.31 5.57 16.48
N GLY A 44 5.51 5.85 15.19
CA GLY A 44 5.12 7.13 14.60
C GLY A 44 3.69 7.10 14.05
N THR A 45 3.36 8.06 13.18
CA THR A 45 2.03 8.15 12.54
C THR A 45 1.71 6.88 11.76
N SER A 46 0.62 6.21 12.13
CA SER A 46 0.18 4.98 11.46
C SER A 46 -0.21 5.21 10.00
N VAL A 47 -0.11 4.16 9.17
CA VAL A 47 -0.44 4.24 7.73
C VAL A 47 -1.87 4.71 7.48
N THR A 48 -2.83 4.29 8.31
CA THR A 48 -4.25 4.69 8.20
C THR A 48 -4.45 6.19 8.29
N ASN A 49 -3.65 6.89 9.10
CA ASN A 49 -3.85 8.31 9.36
C ASN A 49 -3.37 9.21 8.20
N VAL A 50 -2.60 8.67 7.26
CA VAL A 50 -1.96 9.42 6.17
C VAL A 50 -1.94 8.60 4.88
N ILE A 51 -2.92 7.71 4.71
CA ILE A 51 -2.90 6.72 3.63
C ILE A 51 -2.96 7.40 2.26
N GLU A 52 -3.70 8.50 2.13
CA GLU A 52 -3.78 9.31 0.92
C GLU A 52 -2.40 9.86 0.53
N ASP A 53 -1.65 10.42 1.49
CA ASP A 53 -0.30 10.96 1.28
C ASP A 53 0.68 9.85 0.89
N ILE A 54 0.55 8.66 1.49
CA ILE A 54 1.34 7.49 1.09
C ILE A 54 1.00 7.11 -0.36
N MET A 55 -0.28 7.02 -0.73
CA MET A 55 -0.71 6.70 -2.10
C MET A 55 -0.13 7.69 -3.12
N TYR A 56 -0.25 9.00 -2.87
CA TYR A 56 0.36 10.03 -3.71
C TYR A 56 1.89 9.90 -3.78
N GLY A 57 2.53 9.61 -2.63
CA GLY A 57 3.95 9.37 -2.55
C GLY A 57 4.41 8.19 -3.41
N VAL A 58 3.67 7.08 -3.38
CA VAL A 58 3.97 5.87 -4.17
C VAL A 58 3.88 6.18 -5.65
N VAL A 59 2.83 6.87 -6.09
CA VAL A 59 2.69 7.32 -7.48
C VAL A 59 3.87 8.18 -7.91
N LYS A 60 4.23 9.17 -7.10
CA LYS A 60 5.38 10.06 -7.37
C LYS A 60 6.69 9.29 -7.44
N ARG A 61 6.88 8.29 -6.57
CA ARG A 61 8.06 7.43 -6.56
C ARG A 61 8.14 6.62 -7.86
N LEU A 62 7.06 5.96 -8.26
CA LEU A 62 6.99 5.18 -9.51
C LEU A 62 7.27 6.06 -10.74
N ASP A 63 6.73 7.28 -10.79
CA ASP A 63 6.99 8.21 -11.88
C ASP A 63 8.48 8.63 -11.92
N SER A 64 9.05 8.98 -10.78
CA SER A 64 10.48 9.35 -10.68
C SER A 64 11.44 8.23 -11.09
N GLU A 65 11.04 6.98 -10.86
CA GLU A 65 11.78 5.77 -11.23
C GLU A 65 11.47 5.32 -12.67
N LYS A 66 10.61 6.05 -13.40
CA LYS A 66 10.12 5.71 -14.75
C LYS A 66 9.45 4.33 -14.82
N ALA A 67 8.89 3.89 -13.71
CA ALA A 67 8.16 2.63 -13.57
C ALA A 67 6.65 2.82 -13.75
N LEU A 68 6.12 4.04 -13.60
CA LEU A 68 4.69 4.32 -13.77
C LEU A 68 4.26 4.05 -15.24
N PRO A 69 3.28 3.17 -15.49
CA PRO A 69 2.78 2.91 -16.84
C PRO A 69 2.28 4.19 -17.53
N LYS A 70 2.72 4.43 -18.77
CA LYS A 70 2.38 5.65 -19.54
C LYS A 70 0.86 5.89 -19.70
N ALA A 71 0.06 4.84 -19.65
CA ALA A 71 -1.40 4.94 -19.72
C ALA A 71 -2.02 5.63 -18.49
N LEU A 72 -1.31 5.64 -17.36
CA LEU A 72 -1.71 6.23 -16.09
C LEU A 72 -1.25 7.69 -16.01
N SER A 73 -1.87 8.54 -16.85
CA SER A 73 -1.45 9.94 -17.05
C SER A 73 -1.98 10.93 -16.01
N SER A 74 -2.83 10.50 -15.07
CA SER A 74 -3.45 11.34 -14.05
C SER A 74 -3.79 10.50 -12.82
N MET A 75 -3.99 11.16 -11.67
CA MET A 75 -4.39 10.46 -10.44
C MET A 75 -5.73 9.73 -10.60
N ASP A 76 -6.71 10.32 -11.30
CA ASP A 76 -8.00 9.67 -11.53
C ASP A 76 -7.85 8.34 -12.28
N LYS A 77 -7.04 8.31 -13.35
CA LYS A 77 -6.76 7.08 -14.09
C LYS A 77 -5.98 6.07 -13.26
N ILE A 78 -5.08 6.55 -12.40
CA ILE A 78 -4.36 5.69 -11.48
C ILE A 78 -5.38 5.03 -10.57
N LEU A 79 -6.20 5.79 -9.86
CA LEU A 79 -7.21 5.28 -8.93
C LEU A 79 -8.19 4.33 -9.60
N GLU A 80 -8.68 4.65 -10.80
CA GLU A 80 -9.58 3.78 -11.58
C GLU A 80 -8.93 2.43 -11.95
N ARG A 81 -7.62 2.41 -12.19
CA ARG A 81 -6.88 1.24 -12.67
C ARG A 81 -5.93 0.66 -11.63
N SER A 82 -6.16 0.94 -10.35
CA SER A 82 -5.35 0.43 -9.27
C SER A 82 -6.18 -0.09 -8.11
N VAL A 83 -5.63 -1.08 -7.42
CA VAL A 83 -6.15 -1.56 -6.14
C VAL A 83 -5.15 -1.17 -5.06
N TRP A 84 -5.61 -0.46 -4.03
CA TRP A 84 -4.81 -0.07 -2.88
C TRP A 84 -5.25 -0.86 -1.65
N ILE A 85 -4.28 -1.42 -0.95
CA ILE A 85 -4.53 -2.34 0.16
C ILE A 85 -3.79 -1.81 1.37
N GLU A 86 -4.51 -1.56 2.44
CA GLU A 86 -3.93 -1.33 3.76
C GLU A 86 -3.84 -2.66 4.52
N ARG A 87 -2.70 -2.88 5.16
CA ARG A 87 -2.42 -4.11 5.87
C ARG A 87 -1.73 -3.88 7.22
N TYR A 88 -2.36 -4.39 8.29
CA TYR A 88 -1.74 -4.60 9.60
C TYR A 88 -1.52 -6.09 9.87
N ALA A 89 -0.32 -6.45 10.34
CA ALA A 89 0.00 -7.84 10.69
C ALA A 89 -0.59 -8.25 12.04
N PRO A 90 -0.75 -9.57 12.30
CA PRO A 90 -1.05 -10.02 13.65
C PRO A 90 -0.12 -9.37 14.68
N GLY A 91 -0.71 -8.87 15.76
CA GLY A 91 -0.03 -8.08 16.79
C GLY A 91 0.25 -6.62 16.42
N LEU A 92 -0.20 -6.11 15.27
CA LEU A 92 -0.16 -4.70 14.90
C LEU A 92 -1.57 -4.12 14.81
N GLY A 93 -1.70 -2.85 15.20
CA GLY A 93 -2.99 -2.15 15.16
C GLY A 93 -3.95 -2.63 16.25
N ILE A 94 -5.25 -2.43 16.01
CA ILE A 94 -6.31 -2.70 16.99
C ILE A 94 -6.75 -4.17 16.97
N SER A 95 -6.73 -4.80 15.79
CA SER A 95 -7.15 -6.19 15.61
C SER A 95 -6.01 -7.15 15.98
N PRO A 96 -6.22 -8.11 16.91
CA PRO A 96 -5.16 -9.03 17.33
C PRO A 96 -4.65 -9.91 16.18
N ASP A 97 -5.54 -10.30 15.28
CA ASP A 97 -5.23 -11.14 14.11
C ASP A 97 -4.73 -10.33 12.90
N GLY A 98 -4.52 -9.02 13.09
CA GLY A 98 -4.24 -8.08 12.01
C GLY A 98 -5.49 -7.71 11.23
N SER A 99 -5.32 -6.95 10.16
CA SER A 99 -6.42 -6.47 9.34
C SER A 99 -6.01 -6.28 7.88
N TRP A 100 -7.01 -6.42 7.02
CA TRP A 100 -6.91 -6.07 5.61
C TRP A 100 -8.02 -5.08 5.27
N ALA A 101 -7.69 -4.08 4.46
CA ALA A 101 -8.68 -3.18 3.89
C ALA A 101 -8.32 -2.83 2.45
N ILE A 102 -9.33 -2.79 1.59
CA ILE A 102 -9.20 -2.16 0.27
C ILE A 102 -9.52 -0.68 0.47
N VAL A 103 -8.59 0.18 0.05
CA VAL A 103 -8.68 1.62 0.21
C VAL A 103 -9.11 2.25 -1.11
N THR A 104 -10.13 3.10 -1.06
CA THR A 104 -10.56 3.93 -2.19
C THR A 104 -10.47 5.40 -1.80
N LEU A 105 -10.29 6.28 -2.79
CA LEU A 105 -10.36 7.73 -2.58
C LEU A 105 -11.62 8.28 -3.26
N ALA A 106 -12.60 8.71 -2.47
CA ALA A 106 -13.78 9.42 -2.96
C ALA A 106 -13.61 10.92 -2.67
N GLU A 107 -13.59 11.75 -3.72
CA GLU A 107 -13.37 13.20 -3.58
C GLU A 107 -12.09 13.56 -2.77
N GLY A 108 -11.04 12.75 -2.92
CA GLY A 108 -9.77 12.91 -2.21
C GLY A 108 -9.78 12.44 -0.76
N LYS A 109 -10.88 11.87 -0.25
CA LYS A 109 -10.95 11.30 1.09
C LYS A 109 -10.84 9.78 1.04
N PRO A 110 -10.00 9.18 1.90
CA PRO A 110 -9.92 7.73 1.98
C PRO A 110 -11.16 7.11 2.61
N ASP A 111 -11.56 5.96 2.07
CA ASP A 111 -12.56 5.05 2.63
C ASP A 111 -12.01 3.62 2.64
N TRP A 112 -12.30 2.89 3.72
CA TRP A 112 -11.75 1.55 3.97
C TRP A 112 -12.85 0.50 3.90
N THR A 113 -12.75 -0.38 2.92
CA THR A 113 -13.55 -1.60 2.88
C THR A 113 -12.76 -2.73 3.53
N HIS A 114 -13.03 -3.02 4.80
CA HIS A 114 -12.43 -4.15 5.50
C HIS A 114 -12.86 -5.49 4.90
N ALA A 115 -11.91 -6.40 4.72
CA ALA A 115 -12.13 -7.65 4.03
C ALA A 115 -11.28 -8.79 4.62
N SER A 116 -11.65 -10.04 4.32
CA SER A 116 -10.78 -11.19 4.58
C SER A 116 -9.62 -11.22 3.58
N PHE A 117 -8.56 -11.97 3.90
CA PHE A 117 -7.46 -12.20 2.97
C PHE A 117 -7.94 -12.78 1.63
N GLU A 118 -8.84 -13.76 1.66
CA GLU A 118 -9.41 -14.39 0.47
C GLU A 118 -10.16 -13.38 -0.41
N SER A 119 -10.96 -12.50 0.20
CA SER A 119 -11.68 -11.44 -0.53
C SER A 119 -10.72 -10.42 -1.15
N VAL A 120 -9.63 -10.06 -0.46
CA VAL A 120 -8.59 -9.19 -1.04
C VAL A 120 -7.91 -9.85 -2.23
N VAL A 121 -7.50 -11.13 -2.10
CA VAL A 121 -6.89 -11.89 -3.22
C VAL A 121 -7.83 -11.91 -4.43
N ALA A 122 -9.10 -12.24 -4.21
CA ALA A 122 -10.11 -12.30 -5.27
C ALA A 122 -10.32 -10.95 -5.95
N HIS A 123 -10.32 -9.86 -5.18
CA HIS A 123 -10.49 -8.50 -5.70
C HIS A 123 -9.25 -8.01 -6.47
N CYS A 124 -8.06 -8.33 -6.00
CA CYS A 124 -6.81 -7.79 -6.55
C CYS A 124 -6.41 -8.47 -7.85
N GLY A 125 -6.82 -9.71 -8.12
CA GLY A 125 -6.40 -10.47 -9.29
C GLY A 125 -4.88 -10.63 -9.36
N VAL A 126 -4.28 -10.98 -8.23
CA VAL A 126 -2.85 -11.33 -8.05
C VAL A 126 -2.77 -12.64 -7.27
N GLU A 127 -1.64 -13.32 -7.37
CA GLU A 127 -1.38 -14.52 -6.59
C GLU A 127 -1.33 -14.23 -5.07
N PRO A 128 -1.79 -15.14 -4.20
CA PRO A 128 -1.73 -14.95 -2.74
C PRO A 128 -0.32 -14.61 -2.22
N ASP A 129 0.72 -15.19 -2.81
CA ASP A 129 2.11 -14.98 -2.42
C ASP A 129 2.57 -13.52 -2.60
N PHE A 130 1.95 -12.76 -3.50
CA PHE A 130 2.21 -11.33 -3.64
C PHE A 130 1.85 -10.57 -2.35
N LEU A 131 0.76 -10.98 -1.69
CA LEU A 131 0.25 -10.35 -0.47
C LEU A 131 0.91 -10.91 0.79
N ALA A 132 1.65 -12.02 0.69
CA ALA A 132 2.39 -12.58 1.81
C ALA A 132 3.58 -11.69 2.17
N LEU A 133 3.64 -11.29 3.44
CA LEU A 133 4.73 -10.49 4.00
C LEU A 133 5.50 -11.33 5.02
N THR A 134 6.83 -11.29 4.92
CA THR A 134 7.70 -11.91 5.92
C THR A 134 7.94 -10.95 7.09
N GLU A 135 8.44 -11.48 8.20
CA GLU A 135 8.90 -10.65 9.33
C GLU A 135 10.03 -9.68 8.91
N GLU A 136 10.82 -10.05 7.91
CA GLU A 136 11.88 -9.18 7.41
C GLU A 136 11.34 -7.97 6.64
N ASP A 137 10.22 -8.14 5.92
CA ASP A 137 9.55 -7.09 5.17
C ASP A 137 8.91 -6.07 6.12
N LEU A 138 8.41 -6.53 7.26
CA LEU A 138 7.73 -5.70 8.26
C LEU A 138 8.69 -5.02 9.25
N ARG A 139 9.99 -5.34 9.20
CA ARG A 139 10.97 -4.79 10.14
C ARG A 139 11.35 -3.36 9.74
N HIS A 140 11.02 -2.39 10.60
CA HIS A 140 11.51 -1.03 10.47
C HIS A 140 13.04 -0.97 10.62
N LYS A 141 13.74 -0.46 9.60
CA LYS A 141 15.19 -0.27 9.65
C LYS A 141 15.46 1.22 9.90
N LYS A 142 16.11 1.52 11.02
CA LYS A 142 16.60 2.87 11.37
C LYS A 142 17.89 3.20 10.65
#